data_AF-A0A843JUV5-F1
#
_entry.id   AF-A0A843JUV5-F1
#
_cell.length_a   1.000
_cell.length_b   1.000
_cell.length_c   1.000
_cell.angle_alpha   90.00
_cell.angle_beta   90.00
_cell.angle_gamma   90.00
#
_symmetry.space_group_name_H-M   'P 1'
#
loop_
_entity.id
_entity.type
_entity.pdbx_description
1 polymer ?
#
loop_
_entity_poly.entity_id
_entity_poly.type
_entity_poly.pdbx_seq_one_letter_code
_entity_poly.pdbx_strand_id
1 'polypeptide(L)' 'MVEANYIQEKMAEIQKSEELSNIMGKLLSGKPGYKAVIEKKIIQVRCPGNCGMIFESPVKFCPECGSKIEWPKKE' A
#
# COMPACT_ATOMS: atom_id res chain seq x y z
N MET A 1 -17.29 23.01 -18.54
CA MET A 1 -16.96 21.65 -19.01
C MET A 1 -16.69 20.84 -17.77
N VAL A 2 -17.44 19.76 -17.51
CA VAL A 2 -17.18 18.91 -16.33
C VAL A 2 -16.05 17.96 -16.71
N GLU A 3 -14.97 17.94 -15.92
CA GLU A 3 -13.82 17.06 -16.09
C GLU A 3 -14.29 15.61 -16.31
N ALA A 4 -13.74 14.93 -17.32
CA ALA A 4 -14.17 13.56 -17.69
C ALA A 4 -14.06 12.55 -16.53
N ASN A 5 -13.25 12.86 -15.52
CA ASN A 5 -12.98 12.00 -14.36
C ASN A 5 -13.60 12.51 -13.05
N TYR A 6 -14.40 13.59 -13.09
CA TYR A 6 -14.95 14.21 -11.88
C TYR A 6 -15.72 13.21 -10.98
N ILE A 7 -16.51 12.33 -11.58
CA ILE A 7 -17.28 11.30 -10.85
C ILE A 7 -16.34 10.31 -10.16
N GLN A 8 -15.27 9.89 -10.85
CA GLN A 8 -14.29 8.94 -10.31
C GLN A 8 -13.52 9.55 -9.14
N GLU A 9 -13.11 10.81 -9.26
CA GLU A 9 -12.43 11.55 -8.20
C GLU A 9 -13.32 11.74 -6.98
N LYS A 10 -14.59 12.13 -7.19
CA LYS A 10 -15.58 12.25 -6.11
C LYS A 10 -15.84 10.92 -5.42
N MET A 11 -15.94 9.83 -6.17
CA MET A 11 -16.08 8.49 -5.58
C MET A 11 -14.84 8.08 -4.77
N ALA A 12 -13.64 8.37 -5.27
CA ALA A 12 -12.39 8.09 -4.56
C ALA A 12 -12.24 8.92 -3.27
N GLU A 13 -12.72 10.17 -3.27
CA GLU A 13 -12.76 11.04 -2.08
C GLU A 13 -13.72 10.47 -1.03
N ILE A 14 -14.92 10.06 -1.45
CA ILE A 14 -15.93 9.43 -0.59
C ILE A 14 -15.38 8.13 0.04
N GLN A 15 -14.71 7.28 -0.73
CA GLN A 15 -14.13 6.02 -0.22
C GLN A 15 -13.04 6.23 0.85
N LYS A 16 -12.41 7.41 0.92
CA LYS A 16 -11.39 7.74 1.93
C LYS A 16 -11.96 8.35 3.20
N SER A 17 -13.26 8.60 3.27
CA SER A 17 -13.87 9.20 4.45
C SER A 17 -13.86 8.24 5.65
N GLU A 18 -13.61 8.79 6.84
CA GLU A 18 -13.55 8.00 8.08
C GLU A 18 -14.94 7.47 8.48
N GLU A 19 -15.99 8.21 8.15
CA GLU A 19 -17.39 7.79 8.36
C GLU A 19 -17.72 6.52 7.57
N LEU A 20 -17.36 6.48 6.28
CA LEU A 20 -17.57 5.28 5.46
C LEU A 20 -16.74 4.10 5.95
N SER A 21 -15.50 4.35 6.37
CA SER A 21 -14.65 3.31 6.95
C SER A 21 -15.29 2.68 8.19
N ASN A 22 -15.89 3.50 9.07
CA ASN A 22 -16.58 3.04 10.27
C ASN A 22 -17.88 2.27 9.96
N ILE A 23 -18.67 2.76 9.00
CA ILE A 23 -19.89 2.09 8.55
C ILE A 23 -19.55 0.75 7.89
N MET A 24 -18.55 0.73 7.01
CA MET A 24 -18.08 -0.46 6.33
C MET A 24 -17.48 -1.47 7.32
N GLY A 25 -16.76 -0.98 8.33
CA GLY A 25 -16.27 -1.78 9.45
C GLY A 25 -17.41 -2.45 10.22
N LYS A 26 -18.47 -1.70 10.55
CA LYS A 26 -19.67 -2.24 11.20
C LYS A 26 -20.42 -3.23 10.31
N LEU A 27 -20.54 -2.96 9.02
CA LEU A 27 -21.22 -3.84 8.06
C LEU A 27 -20.51 -5.18 7.92
N LEU A 28 -19.18 -5.17 7.80
CA LEU A 28 -18.39 -6.38 7.60
C LEU A 28 -18.19 -7.19 8.89
N SER A 29 -18.01 -6.52 10.03
CA SER A 29 -17.68 -7.19 11.30
C SER A 29 -18.87 -7.37 12.26
N GLY A 30 -19.99 -6.68 12.03
CA GLY A 30 -21.13 -6.60 12.94
C GLY A 30 -20.86 -5.79 14.23
N LYS A 31 -19.63 -5.35 14.48
CA LYS A 31 -19.23 -4.61 15.69
C LYS A 31 -19.03 -3.11 15.40
N PRO A 32 -19.61 -2.21 16.20
CA PRO A 32 -19.31 -0.78 16.09
C PRO A 32 -17.84 -0.52 16.47
N GLY A 33 -17.15 0.31 15.69
CA GLY A 33 -15.76 0.69 15.95
C GLY A 33 -14.70 -0.25 15.36
N TYR A 34 -15.06 -1.18 14.48
CA TYR A 34 -14.06 -2.00 13.77
C TYR A 34 -13.34 -1.18 12.68
N LYS A 35 -12.14 -0.70 12.98
CA LYS A 35 -11.26 -0.03 12.01
C LYS A 35 -10.41 -1.10 11.31
N ALA A 36 -10.66 -1.35 10.04
CA ALA A 36 -9.83 -2.24 9.24
C ALA A 36 -8.46 -1.58 8.99
N VAL A 37 -7.52 -1.78 9.92
CA VAL A 37 -6.14 -1.32 9.77
C VAL A 37 -5.42 -2.27 8.82
N ILE A 38 -5.35 -1.90 7.54
CA ILE A 38 -4.52 -2.61 6.58
C ILE A 38 -3.07 -2.16 6.85
N GLU A 39 -2.38 -2.87 7.74
CA GLU A 39 -0.97 -2.65 8.00
C GLU A 39 -0.16 -3.00 6.74
N LYS A 40 0.13 -1.98 5.93
CA LYS A 40 1.09 -2.10 4.83
C LYS A 40 2.49 -2.18 5.44
N LYS A 41 2.89 -3.37 5.89
CA LYS A 41 4.26 -3.63 6.33
C LYS A 41 5.21 -3.31 5.18
N ILE A 42 5.93 -2.20 5.29
CA ILE A 42 6.99 -1.81 4.36
C ILE A 42 8.16 -2.75 4.65
N ILE A 43 8.50 -3.61 3.70
CA ILE A 43 9.64 -4.51 3.82
C ILE A 43 10.82 -3.73 3.26
N GLN A 44 11.83 -3.47 4.10
CA GLN A 44 13.08 -2.87 3.65
C GLN A 44 14.08 -3.99 3.36
N VAL A 45 14.64 -4.02 2.14
CA VAL A 45 15.66 -4.98 1.74
C VAL A 45 16.92 -4.24 1.35
N ARG A 46 18.06 -4.65 1.92
CA ARG A 46 19.37 -4.13 1.55
C ARG A 46 19.92 -4.91 0.34
N CYS A 47 20.51 -4.18 -0.59
CA CYS A 47 21.34 -4.68 -1.67
C CYS A 47 22.36 -5.70 -1.15
N PRO A 48 22.36 -6.96 -1.65
CA PRO A 48 23.32 -7.98 -1.20
C PRO A 48 24.73 -7.78 -1.79
N GLY A 49 24.88 -6.95 -2.82
CA GLY A 49 26.19 -6.59 -3.38
C GLY A 49 26.90 -5.48 -2.60
N ASN A 50 28.04 -5.00 -3.13
CA ASN A 50 28.87 -3.97 -2.48
C ASN A 50 28.23 -2.56 -2.42
N CYS A 51 27.01 -2.39 -2.93
CA CYS A 51 26.37 -1.09 -3.05
C CYS A 51 25.69 -0.62 -1.76
N GLY A 52 25.24 -1.56 -0.91
CA GLY A 52 24.61 -1.24 0.38
C GLY A 52 23.27 -0.50 0.33
N MET A 53 22.72 -0.19 -0.86
CA MET A 53 21.45 0.52 -1.00
C MET A 53 20.29 -0.21 -0.33
N ILE A 54 19.35 0.55 0.21
CA ILE A 54 18.14 0.04 0.88
C ILE A 54 16.95 0.34 -0.02
N PHE A 55 16.16 -0.68 -0.30
CA PHE A 55 14.94 -0.57 -1.10
C PHE A 55 13.74 -0.82 -0.22
N GLU A 56 12.75 0.06 -0.34
CA GLU A 56 11.45 -0.05 0.35
C GLU A 56 10.36 -0.64 -0.54
N SER A 57 10.65 -0.80 -1.83
CA SER A 57 9.74 -1.28 -2.86
C SER A 57 10.36 -2.45 -3.62
N PRO A 58 9.54 -3.43 -4.07
CA PRO A 58 10.02 -4.65 -4.70
C PRO A 58 10.72 -4.37 -6.03
N VAL A 59 12.05 -4.38 -6.01
CA VAL A 59 12.91 -4.26 -7.18
C VAL A 59 13.59 -5.59 -7.48
N LYS A 60 13.67 -6.00 -8.75
CA LYS A 60 14.29 -7.28 -9.14
C LYS A 60 15.82 -7.23 -9.11
N PHE A 61 16.38 -6.08 -9.48
CA PHE A 61 17.81 -5.83 -9.57
C PHE A 61 18.14 -4.47 -8.96
N CYS A 62 19.32 -4.37 -8.38
CA CYS A 62 19.83 -3.09 -7.92
C CYS A 62 20.22 -2.20 -9.12
N PRO A 63 19.74 -0.95 -9.23
CA PRO A 63 20.11 -0.03 -10.30
C PRO A 63 21.58 0.38 -10.28
N GLU A 64 22.25 0.34 -9.13
CA GLU A 64 23.65 0.78 -9.01
C GLU A 64 24.67 -0.31 -9.37
N CYS A 65 24.47 -1.54 -8.86
CA CYS A 65 25.45 -2.61 -9.01
C CYS A 65 24.95 -3.81 -9.82
N GLY A 66 23.71 -3.79 -10.30
CA GLY A 66 23.10 -4.87 -11.07
C GLY A 66 22.84 -6.17 -10.29
N SER A 67 23.14 -6.21 -8.99
CA SER A 67 22.93 -7.41 -8.17
C SER A 67 21.45 -7.74 -8.05
N LYS A 68 21.10 -9.03 -8.15
CA LYS A 68 19.74 -9.53 -7.97
C LYS A 68 19.29 -9.33 -6.52
N ILE A 69 18.07 -8.85 -6.33
CA ILE A 69 17.48 -8.63 -5.00
C ILE A 69 16.44 -9.71 -4.74
N GLU A 70 16.57 -10.39 -3.61
CA GLU A 70 15.63 -11.43 -3.18
C GLU A 70 14.75 -10.88 -2.05
N TRP A 71 13.44 -10.85 -2.32
CA TRP A 71 12.45 -10.34 -1.38
C TRP A 71 11.87 -11.48 -0.55
N PRO A 72 11.68 -11.30 0.77
CA PRO A 72 11.00 -12.30 1.59
C PRO A 72 9.57 -12.43 1.09
N LYS A 73 9.17 -13.66 0.74
CA LYS A 73 7.78 -13.97 0.40
C LYS A 73 6.98 -13.94 1.71
N LYS A 74 5.84 -13.25 1.73
CA LYS A 74 4.86 -13.46 2.80
C LYS A 74 4.23 -14.83 2.55
N GLU A 75 4.47 -15.78 3.44
CA GLU A 75 3.74 -17.05 3.52
C GLU A 75 2.37 -16.84 4.18
#